data_AF-A0AAN1BMC4-F1
#
_entry.id   AF-A0AAN1BMC4-F1
#
_cell.length_a   1.000
_cell.length_b   1.000
_cell.length_c   1.000
_cell.angle_alpha   90.00
_cell.angle_beta   90.00
_cell.angle_gamma   90.00
#
_symmetry.space_group_name_H-M   'P 1'
#
loop_
_entity.id
_entity.type
_entity.pdbx_description
1 polymer ?
#
loop_
_entity_poly.entity_id
_entity_poly.type
_entity_poly.pdbx_seq_one_letter_code
_entity_poly.pdbx_strand_id
1 'polypeptide(L)'
;MFYETIKFSPHNIAALKKALRKRYPAIGSSHADEAVAASLGFRTYAAMRGVVQQVSGSARFIVQIDAALLTSRLEELGYSGLTVQELRRAILETPYPDRWLGDELERSLVRRRIPDAANG
;
A
#
# COMPACT_ATOMS: atom_id res chain seq x y z
N MET A 1 10.95 -3.50 13.74
CA MET A 1 10.88 -2.92 12.38
C MET A 1 9.41 -2.93 11.99
N PHE A 2 8.75 -1.78 11.99
CA PHE A 2 7.33 -1.70 11.61
C PHE A 2 7.23 -1.65 10.10
N TYR A 3 6.34 -2.45 9.56
CA TYR A 3 6.06 -2.48 8.13
C TYR A 3 4.63 -2.03 7.91
N GLU A 4 4.42 -1.20 6.89
CA GLU A 4 3.12 -0.60 6.64
C GLU A 4 2.23 -1.59 5.89
N THR A 5 1.04 -1.83 6.43
CA THR A 5 0.06 -2.72 5.82
C THR A 5 -1.02 -1.91 5.12
N ILE A 6 -1.32 -2.26 3.87
CA ILE A 6 -2.40 -1.64 3.08
C ILE A 6 -3.32 -2.69 2.51
N LYS A 7 -4.57 -2.31 2.20
CA LYS A 7 -5.42 -3.14 1.34
C LYS A 7 -4.76 -3.26 -0.04
N PHE A 8 -4.55 -4.49 -0.49
CA PHE A 8 -4.03 -4.75 -1.83
C PHE A 8 -5.15 -4.55 -2.84
N SER A 9 -5.13 -3.40 -3.50
CA SER A 9 -6.11 -3.05 -4.51
C SER A 9 -5.45 -2.25 -5.63
N PRO A 10 -6.05 -2.23 -6.84
CA PRO A 10 -5.57 -1.40 -7.94
C PRO A 10 -5.43 0.08 -7.55
N HIS A 11 -6.39 0.61 -6.79
CA HIS A 11 -6.40 2.03 -6.41
C HIS A 11 -5.30 2.38 -5.40
N ASN A 12 -5.02 1.51 -4.42
CA ASN A 12 -3.94 1.76 -3.47
C ASN A 12 -2.56 1.63 -4.11
N ILE A 13 -2.37 0.66 -5.01
CA ILE A 13 -1.11 0.51 -5.78
C ILE A 13 -0.89 1.75 -6.66
N ALA A 14 -1.94 2.21 -7.36
CA ALA A 14 -1.87 3.43 -8.16
C ALA A 14 -1.59 4.68 -7.31
N ALA A 15 -2.17 4.77 -6.10
CA ALA A 15 -1.93 5.86 -5.17
C ALA A 15 -0.46 5.90 -4.70
N LEU A 16 0.10 4.76 -4.31
CA LEU A 16 1.51 4.65 -3.90
C LEU A 16 2.45 5.04 -5.04
N LYS A 17 2.24 4.47 -6.25
CA LYS A 17 3.02 4.84 -7.43
C LYS A 17 2.97 6.34 -7.69
N LYS A 18 1.77 6.93 -7.64
CA LYS A 18 1.57 8.36 -7.88
C LYS A 18 2.27 9.20 -6.82
N ALA A 19 2.18 8.84 -5.55
CA ALA A 19 2.85 9.54 -4.45
C ALA A 19 4.38 9.47 -4.61
N LEU A 20 4.92 8.29 -4.91
CA LEU A 20 6.35 8.10 -5.14
C LEU A 20 6.86 8.99 -6.29
N ARG A 21 6.20 8.97 -7.44
CA ARG A 21 6.59 9.77 -8.60
C ARG A 21 6.38 11.27 -8.42
N LYS A 22 5.40 11.68 -7.61
CA LYS A 22 5.21 13.09 -7.25
C LYS A 22 6.39 13.58 -6.40
N ARG A 23 6.87 12.77 -5.46
CA ARG A 23 7.99 13.11 -4.57
C ARG A 23 9.35 12.99 -5.25
N TYR A 24 9.51 12.02 -6.14
CA TYR A 24 10.75 11.76 -6.88
C TYR A 24 10.47 11.74 -8.40
N PRO A 25 10.37 12.91 -9.05
CA PRO A 25 9.99 13.01 -10.46
C PRO A 25 10.96 12.34 -11.44
N ALA A 26 12.22 12.15 -11.03
CA ALA A 26 13.23 11.45 -11.82
C ALA A 26 12.93 9.95 -11.99
N ILE A 27 12.11 9.36 -11.11
CA ILE A 27 11.74 7.94 -11.20
C ILE A 27 10.77 7.74 -12.37
N GLY A 28 11.23 6.97 -13.35
CA GLY A 28 10.45 6.60 -14.54
C GLY A 28 9.21 5.78 -14.16
N SER A 29 8.15 5.88 -14.98
CA SER A 29 6.87 5.21 -14.69
C SER A 29 7.03 3.70 -14.50
N SER A 30 7.73 3.05 -15.43
CA SER A 30 7.94 1.60 -15.42
C SER A 30 8.86 1.16 -14.29
N HIS A 31 9.86 1.98 -13.92
CA HIS A 31 10.72 1.69 -12.78
C HIS A 31 9.97 1.82 -11.46
N ALA A 32 9.08 2.81 -11.32
CA ALA A 32 8.19 2.91 -10.16
C ALA A 32 7.26 1.68 -10.04
N ASP A 33 6.74 1.17 -11.15
CA ASP A 33 5.93 -0.06 -11.17
C ASP A 33 6.71 -1.27 -10.65
N GLU A 34 7.93 -1.46 -11.16
CA GLU A 34 8.82 -2.55 -10.74
C GLU A 34 9.26 -2.42 -9.27
N ALA A 35 9.58 -1.21 -8.83
CA ALA A 35 9.99 -0.94 -7.46
C ALA A 35 8.84 -1.18 -6.46
N VAL A 36 7.63 -0.71 -6.78
CA VAL A 36 6.43 -1.00 -5.97
C VAL A 36 6.15 -2.49 -5.91
N ALA A 37 6.25 -3.21 -7.03
CA ALA A 37 6.06 -4.66 -7.05
C ALA A 37 7.08 -5.40 -6.15
N ALA A 38 8.36 -5.02 -6.23
CA ALA A 38 9.41 -5.59 -5.39
C ALA A 38 9.18 -5.32 -3.90
N SER A 39 8.72 -4.10 -3.55
CA SER A 39 8.40 -3.74 -2.16
C SER A 39 7.27 -4.58 -1.55
N LEU A 40 6.46 -5.23 -2.39
CA LEU A 40 5.36 -6.12 -2.03
C LEU A 40 5.73 -7.61 -2.17
N GLY A 41 7.01 -7.92 -2.45
CA GLY A 41 7.52 -9.29 -2.59
C GLY A 41 7.33 -9.91 -3.97
N PHE A 42 6.88 -9.14 -4.98
CA PHE A 42 6.76 -9.64 -6.35
C PHE A 42 8.05 -9.45 -7.14
N ARG A 43 8.43 -10.45 -7.94
CA ARG A 43 9.63 -10.38 -8.80
C ARG A 43 9.52 -9.35 -9.91
N THR A 44 8.30 -9.13 -10.42
CA THR A 44 8.02 -8.16 -11.51
C THR A 44 6.65 -7.52 -11.33
N TYR A 45 6.45 -6.36 -11.95
CA TYR A 45 5.13 -5.72 -11.98
C TYR A 45 4.09 -6.58 -12.69
N ALA A 46 4.47 -7.31 -13.74
CA ALA A 46 3.56 -8.21 -14.47
C ALA A 46 3.02 -9.33 -13.55
N ALA A 47 3.89 -9.93 -12.71
CA ALA A 47 3.48 -10.94 -11.75
C ALA A 47 2.50 -10.36 -10.70
N MET A 48 2.81 -9.18 -10.16
CA MET A 48 1.92 -8.47 -9.25
C MET A 48 0.56 -8.18 -9.91
N ARG A 49 0.57 -7.69 -11.16
CA ARG A 49 -0.64 -7.33 -11.90
C ARG A 49 -1.59 -8.49 -12.08
N GLY A 50 -1.07 -9.70 -12.36
CA GLY A 50 -1.88 -10.91 -12.44
C GLY A 50 -2.64 -11.20 -11.14
N VAL A 51 -1.98 -11.03 -9.99
CA VAL A 51 -2.62 -11.20 -8.68
C VAL A 51 -3.62 -10.08 -8.40
N VAL A 52 -3.28 -8.82 -8.68
CA VAL A 52 -4.18 -7.66 -8.51
C VAL A 52 -5.48 -7.85 -9.29
N GLN A 53 -5.42 -8.42 -10.49
CA GLN A 53 -6.60 -8.69 -11.33
C GLN A 53 -7.48 -9.82 -10.80
N GLN A 54 -6.90 -10.76 -10.05
CA GLN A 54 -7.62 -11.89 -9.45
C GLN A 54 -8.25 -11.53 -8.10
N VAL A 55 -7.75 -10.48 -7.44
CA VAL A 55 -8.29 -10.00 -6.17
C VAL A 55 -9.59 -9.25 -6.48
N SER A 56 -10.72 -9.93 -6.26
CA SER A 56 -12.05 -9.32 -6.39
C SER A 56 -12.23 -8.20 -5.38
N GLY A 57 -13.10 -7.22 -5.66
CA GLY A 57 -13.34 -6.08 -4.76
C GLY A 57 -13.76 -6.48 -3.34
N SER A 58 -14.34 -7.67 -3.20
CA SER A 58 -14.78 -8.27 -1.93
C SER A 58 -13.66 -9.00 -1.15
N ALA A 59 -12.53 -9.30 -1.80
CA ALA A 59 -11.44 -10.02 -1.16
C ALA A 59 -10.68 -9.13 -0.17
N ARG A 60 -10.52 -9.63 1.06
CA ARG A 60 -9.79 -8.97 2.15
C ARG A 60 -8.31 -9.32 2.06
N PHE A 61 -7.64 -8.86 1.01
CA PHE A 61 -6.21 -9.10 0.84
C PHE A 61 -5.40 -7.89 1.35
N ILE A 62 -4.61 -8.10 2.39
CA ILE A 62 -3.73 -7.10 2.99
C ILE A 62 -2.29 -7.47 2.62
N VAL A 63 -1.52 -6.46 2.23
CA VAL A 63 -0.10 -6.63 1.95
C VAL A 63 0.73 -5.70 2.81
N GLN A 64 1.95 -6.13 3.05
CA GLN A 64 2.97 -5.38 3.75
C GLN A 64 3.91 -4.73 2.73
N ILE A 65 4.18 -3.44 2.88
CA ILE A 65 5.15 -2.72 2.05
C ILE A 65 6.49 -2.67 2.77
N ASP A 66 7.52 -3.23 2.13
CA ASP A 66 8.90 -3.17 2.63
C ASP A 66 9.68 -2.04 1.96
N ALA A 67 9.95 -0.98 2.73
CA ALA A 67 10.74 0.16 2.26
C ALA A 67 12.19 -0.20 1.92
N ALA A 68 12.77 -1.22 2.56
CA ALA A 68 14.13 -1.67 2.25
C ALA A 68 14.18 -2.36 0.89
N LEU A 69 13.20 -3.23 0.58
CA LEU A 69 13.07 -3.82 -0.75
C LEU A 69 12.77 -2.76 -1.82
N LEU A 70 11.95 -1.76 -1.50
CA LEU A 70 11.71 -0.62 -2.39
C LEU A 70 13.01 0.14 -2.70
N THR A 71 13.83 0.39 -1.67
CA THR A 71 15.12 1.09 -1.80
C THR A 71 16.08 0.27 -2.67
N SER A 72 16.30 -1.00 -2.33
CA SER A 72 17.18 -1.91 -3.07
C SER A 72 16.79 -1.99 -4.54
N ARG A 73 15.48 -2.11 -4.82
CA ARG A 73 15.01 -2.20 -6.21
C ARG A 73 15.22 -0.89 -6.98
N LEU A 74 15.05 0.26 -6.33
CA LEU A 74 15.32 1.55 -6.96
C LEU A 74 16.81 1.75 -7.25
N GLU A 75 17.69 1.30 -6.35
CA GLU A 75 19.14 1.31 -6.57
C GLU A 75 19.55 0.44 -7.78
N GLU A 76 19.02 -0.78 -7.88
CA GLU A 76 19.21 -1.67 -9.03
C GLU A 76 18.78 -1.04 -10.37
N LEU A 77 17.76 -0.18 -10.32
CA LEU A 77 17.22 0.55 -11.48
C LEU A 77 17.94 1.89 -11.75
N GLY A 78 19.01 2.18 -11.00
CA GLY A 78 19.87 3.35 -11.20
C GLY A 78 19.51 4.58 -10.36
N TYR A 79 18.60 4.46 -9.39
CA TYR A 79 18.20 5.55 -8.49
C TYR A 79 18.90 5.43 -7.13
N SER A 80 20.15 5.85 -7.07
CA SER A 80 20.94 5.87 -5.84
C SER A 80 20.66 7.09 -4.96
N GLY A 81 21.04 7.01 -3.69
CA GLY A 81 20.96 8.13 -2.74
C GLY A 81 19.61 8.30 -2.04
N LEU A 82 18.62 7.44 -2.33
CA LEU A 82 17.37 7.37 -1.59
C LEU A 82 17.56 6.51 -0.35
N THR A 83 17.15 7.02 0.81
CA THR A 83 17.24 6.28 2.07
C THR A 83 15.95 5.50 2.36
N VAL A 84 16.09 4.41 3.12
CA VAL A 84 14.95 3.62 3.60
C VAL A 84 13.96 4.50 4.38
N GLN A 85 14.45 5.46 5.16
CA GLN A 85 13.65 6.38 5.96
C GLN A 85 12.81 7.32 5.09
N GLU A 86 13.39 7.87 4.02
CA GLU A 86 12.69 8.74 3.07
C GLU A 86 11.59 7.99 2.33
N LEU A 87 11.86 6.75 1.91
CA LEU A 87 10.87 5.92 1.23
C LEU A 87 9.79 5.42 2.19
N ARG A 88 10.13 5.02 3.42
CA ARG A 88 9.16 4.70 4.47
C ARG A 88 8.23 5.89 4.73
N ARG A 89 8.77 7.09 4.81
CA ARG A 89 7.98 8.32 4.97
C ARG A 89 7.04 8.54 3.79
N ALA A 90 7.50 8.31 2.56
CA ALA A 90 6.66 8.42 1.38
C ALA A 90 5.51 7.40 1.37
N ILE A 91 5.75 6.18 1.82
CA ILE A 91 4.72 5.14 1.99
C ILE A 91 3.67 5.61 3.03
N LEU A 92 4.13 6.04 4.20
CA LEU A 92 3.26 6.51 5.29
C LEU A 92 2.39 7.72 4.92
N GLU A 93 2.95 8.68 4.20
CA GLU A 93 2.25 9.91 3.80
C GLU A 93 1.34 9.70 2.57
N THR A 94 1.33 8.49 1.97
CA THR A 94 0.49 8.20 0.81
C THR A 94 -0.99 8.17 1.21
N PRO A 95 -1.86 8.95 0.55
CA PRO A 95 -3.31 8.87 0.79
C PRO A 95 -3.89 7.64 0.08
N TYR A 96 -4.03 6.54 0.81
CA TYR A 96 -4.63 5.30 0.30
C TYR A 96 -6.16 5.42 0.20
N PRO A 97 -6.75 5.43 -1.01
CA PRO A 97 -8.20 5.62 -1.19
C PRO A 97 -9.01 4.43 -0.68
N ASP A 98 -8.51 3.21 -0.88
CA ASP A 98 -9.17 2.01 -0.41
C ASP A 98 -8.69 1.70 1.00
N ARG A 99 -9.29 2.38 1.97
CA ARG A 99 -8.97 2.16 3.38
C ARG A 99 -9.33 0.74 3.77
N TRP A 100 -8.44 0.10 4.54
CA TRP A 100 -8.87 -1.00 5.38
C TRP A 100 -9.79 -0.42 6.44
N LEU A 101 -11.09 -0.58 6.24
CA LEU A 101 -12.07 -0.44 7.30
C LEU A 101 -11.98 -1.74 8.10
N GLY A 102 -11.28 -1.75 9.24
CA GLY A 102 -11.34 -2.81 10.25
C GLY A 102 -12.74 -3.00 10.88
N ASP A 103 -13.76 -2.48 10.22
CA ASP A 103 -14.83 -1.73 10.86
C ASP A 103 -16.15 -2.51 10.78
N GLU A 104 -16.23 -3.69 10.16
CA GLU A 104 -17.47 -4.47 10.30
C GLU A 104 -17.54 -5.11 11.69
N LEU A 105 -16.42 -5.62 12.19
CA LEU A 105 -16.31 -6.07 13.58
C LEU A 105 -16.26 -4.87 14.53
N GLU A 106 -15.46 -3.84 14.23
CA GLU A 106 -15.37 -2.64 15.07
C GLU A 106 -16.68 -1.83 15.10
N ARG A 107 -17.37 -1.60 13.97
CA ARG A 107 -18.73 -1.00 13.95
C ARG A 107 -19.78 -1.91 14.57
N SER A 108 -19.69 -3.24 14.45
CA SER A 108 -20.65 -4.13 15.12
C SER A 108 -20.43 -4.16 16.64
N LEU A 109 -19.18 -4.05 17.10
CA LEU A 109 -18.83 -3.88 18.52
C LEU A 109 -19.26 -2.51 19.04
N VAL A 110 -19.09 -1.43 18.26
CA VAL A 110 -19.57 -0.08 18.61
C VAL A 110 -21.10 -0.04 18.66
N ARG A 111 -21.81 -0.65 17.69
CA ARG A 111 -23.29 -0.75 17.72
C ARG A 111 -23.81 -1.55 18.90
N ARG A 112 -23.12 -2.61 19.33
CA ARG A 112 -23.49 -3.38 20.54
C ARG A 112 -23.23 -2.64 21.86
N ARG A 113 -22.38 -1.61 21.85
CA ARG A 113 -21.97 -0.87 23.06
C ARG A 113 -22.79 0.39 23.31
N ILE A 114 -23.61 0.82 22.36
CA ILE A 114 -24.67 1.79 22.58
C ILE A 114 -25.90 0.96 22.94
N PRO A 115 -26.25 0.78 24.22
CA PRO A 115 -27.57 0.28 24.55
C PRO A 115 -28.59 1.23 23.91
N ASP A 116 -29.60 0.69 23.24
CA ASP A 116 -30.81 1.46 22.98
C ASP A 116 -31.20 2.07 24.31
N ALA A 117 -31.14 3.40 24.40
CA ALA A 117 -31.76 4.10 25.50
C ALA A 117 -33.25 3.80 25.37
N ALA A 118 -33.68 2.71 26.01
CA ALA A 118 -35.04 2.47 26.41
C ALA A 118 -35.38 3.55 27.43
N ASN A 119 -35.56 4.77 26.94
CA ASN A 119 -36.20 5.84 27.66
C ASN A 119 -37.69 5.67 27.41
N GLY A 120 -38.39 5.39 28.52
CA GLY A 120 -39.84 5.27 28.62
C GLY A 120 -40.57 6.60 28.54
#